data_AF-A0A3D1T4X9-F1
#
_entry.id   AF-A0A3D1T4X9-F1
#
_cell.length_a   1.000
_cell.length_b   1.000
_cell.length_c   1.000
_cell.angle_alpha   90.00
_cell.angle_beta   90.00
_cell.angle_gamma   90.00
#
_symmetry.space_group_name_H-M   'P 1'
#
loop_
_entity.id
_entity.type
_entity.pdbx_description
1 polymer ?
#
loop_
_entity_poly.entity_id
_entity_poly.type
_entity_poly.pdbx_seq_one_letter_code
_entity_poly.pdbx_strand_id
1 'polypeptide(L)'
;HDDGIRVNTGIKYYRITGATSNKEPYVPWTALEKAAVHAGNFMFNREQQVGYLAEFLDRKPIVVSPYDAELFGHWWFEGPDWLNYLIRKTAYDQKNIKLITPGDYLKLYPKNQVAVPSESSWGYKGFHEVWLEGSNDWIYRHLHQAAARMTELANDHPGADGQLRRALNQAARELLLAQSSDWAFIMKTGTMTAYAIRRTKDHLHRFTCIYESIKAGHIDDGWLSDIEYKDNLFPDIDYTIYHSPWRSANQPQKAVTCKKELGAF
;
A
#
# COMPACT_ATOMS: atom_id res chain seq x y z
N HIS A 1 19.66 10.98 18.99
CA HIS A 1 18.49 11.24 19.85
C HIS A 1 19.03 11.99 21.04
N ASP A 2 18.62 13.24 21.22
CA ASP A 2 19.27 14.15 22.18
C ASP A 2 18.98 13.77 23.64
N ASP A 3 17.98 12.91 23.86
CA ASP A 3 17.56 12.42 25.17
C ASP A 3 18.39 11.24 25.73
N GLY A 4 19.52 10.88 25.10
CA GLY A 4 20.39 9.79 25.57
C GLY A 4 19.83 8.37 25.38
N ILE A 5 18.69 8.23 24.72
CA ILE A 5 18.07 6.93 24.39
C ILE A 5 18.92 6.21 23.34
N ARG A 6 19.33 4.98 23.66
CA ARG A 6 20.06 4.12 22.71
C ARG A 6 19.13 3.69 21.59
N VAL A 7 19.53 3.98 20.36
CA VAL A 7 18.86 3.55 19.14
C VAL A 7 19.83 2.77 18.26
N ASN A 8 19.31 1.98 17.34
CA ASN A 8 20.15 1.28 16.37
C ASN A 8 20.89 2.30 15.50
N THR A 9 22.20 2.11 15.34
CA THR A 9 23.03 2.93 14.44
C THR A 9 22.86 2.55 12.96
N GLY A 10 22.10 1.49 12.68
CA GLY A 10 21.99 0.87 11.36
C GLY A 10 23.10 -0.14 11.05
N ILE A 11 24.22 -0.12 11.80
CA ILE A 11 25.34 -1.03 11.60
C ILE A 11 25.26 -2.18 12.61
N LYS A 12 25.11 -3.41 12.10
CA LYS A 12 24.98 -4.63 12.91
C LYS A 12 26.19 -5.55 12.64
N TYR A 13 27.03 -5.78 13.65
CA TYR A 13 28.33 -6.47 13.48
C TYR A 13 28.32 -7.97 13.77
N TYR A 14 27.19 -8.54 14.19
CA TYR A 14 27.13 -9.90 14.71
C TYR A 14 26.18 -10.77 13.89
N ARG A 15 26.54 -12.06 13.73
CA ARG A 15 25.70 -13.05 13.05
C ARG A 15 24.73 -13.72 14.01
N ILE A 16 23.73 -14.43 13.46
CA ILE A 16 22.94 -15.39 14.22
C ILE A 16 23.83 -16.61 14.53
N THR A 17 24.21 -16.76 15.80
CA THR A 17 25.05 -17.88 16.30
C THR A 17 24.22 -19.05 16.86
N GLY A 18 22.89 -18.96 16.83
CA GLY A 18 21.97 -19.90 17.48
C GLY A 18 21.28 -19.30 18.71
N ALA A 19 20.71 -20.16 19.55
CA ALA A 19 19.96 -19.80 20.76
C ALA A 19 20.88 -19.41 21.93
N THR A 20 21.73 -18.41 21.71
CA THR A 20 22.69 -17.88 22.70
C THR A 20 22.70 -16.36 22.70
N SER A 21 22.98 -15.76 23.85
CA SER A 21 23.27 -14.33 24.02
C SER A 21 24.65 -13.95 23.49
N ASN A 22 25.59 -14.90 23.47
CA ASN A 22 26.95 -14.69 23.00
C ASN A 22 26.98 -14.79 21.46
N LYS A 23 26.68 -13.68 20.78
CA LYS A 23 26.74 -13.61 19.32
C LYS A 23 28.19 -13.47 18.85
N GLU A 24 28.50 -14.12 17.74
CA GLU A 24 29.81 -14.05 17.09
C GLU A 24 29.84 -12.97 16.01
N PRO A 25 31.03 -12.44 15.66
CA PRO A 25 31.18 -11.48 14.58
C PRO A 25 30.60 -11.99 13.26
N TYR A 26 30.05 -11.07 12.48
CA TYR A 26 29.55 -11.34 11.14
C TYR A 26 30.71 -11.66 10.18
N VAL A 27 30.50 -12.67 9.34
CA VAL A 27 31.48 -13.18 8.37
C VAL A 27 30.87 -13.09 6.96
N PRO A 28 31.14 -12.03 6.20
CA PRO A 28 30.40 -11.73 4.96
C PRO A 28 30.45 -12.85 3.91
N TRP A 29 31.61 -13.46 3.68
CA TRP A 29 31.76 -14.49 2.65
C TRP A 29 30.95 -15.75 2.96
N THR A 30 30.95 -16.21 4.22
CA THR A 30 30.13 -17.36 4.65
C THR A 30 28.64 -17.08 4.47
N ALA A 31 28.21 -15.83 4.70
CA ALA A 31 26.82 -15.43 4.54
C ALA A 31 26.40 -15.43 3.05
N LEU A 32 27.26 -14.90 2.16
CA LEU A 32 27.06 -14.93 0.70
C LEU A 32 26.99 -16.35 0.14
N GLU A 33 27.91 -17.22 0.56
CA GLU A 33 27.87 -18.65 0.20
C GLU A 33 26.55 -19.29 0.63
N LYS A 34 26.10 -19.00 1.86
CA LYS A 34 24.84 -19.54 2.38
C LYS A 34 23.64 -19.02 1.58
N ALA A 35 23.62 -17.73 1.22
CA ALA A 35 22.59 -17.15 0.37
C ALA A 35 22.52 -17.85 -1.00
N ALA A 36 23.68 -18.11 -1.63
CA ALA A 36 23.74 -18.84 -2.89
C ALA A 36 23.21 -20.29 -2.78
N VAL A 37 23.56 -21.00 -1.69
CA VAL A 37 23.04 -22.34 -1.40
C VAL A 37 21.52 -22.32 -1.19
N HIS A 38 21.01 -21.36 -0.40
CA HIS A 38 19.57 -21.22 -0.16
C HIS A 38 18.80 -20.87 -1.44
N ALA A 39 19.38 -20.05 -2.33
CA ALA A 39 18.79 -19.73 -3.62
C ALA A 39 18.68 -20.98 -4.51
N GLY A 40 19.74 -21.78 -4.57
CA GLY A 40 19.73 -23.07 -5.27
C GLY A 40 18.69 -24.03 -4.71
N ASN A 41 18.59 -24.15 -3.38
CA ASN A 41 17.57 -24.99 -2.74
C ASN A 41 16.15 -24.51 -3.04
N PHE A 42 15.89 -23.19 -3.00
CA PHE A 42 14.58 -22.65 -3.35
C PHE A 42 14.21 -22.97 -4.80
N MET A 43 15.14 -22.74 -5.74
CA MET A 43 14.96 -23.07 -7.16
C MET A 43 14.63 -24.55 -7.35
N PHE A 44 15.43 -25.46 -6.77
CA PHE A 44 15.21 -26.90 -6.85
C PHE A 44 13.79 -27.28 -6.39
N ASN A 45 13.33 -26.74 -5.26
CA ASN A 45 11.97 -27.02 -4.75
C ASN A 45 10.87 -26.46 -5.66
N ARG A 46 11.11 -25.33 -6.35
CA ARG A 46 10.17 -24.79 -7.34
C ARG A 46 10.12 -25.64 -8.61
N GLU A 47 11.25 -26.19 -9.05
CA GLU A 47 11.28 -27.14 -10.17
C GLU A 47 10.47 -28.40 -9.85
N GLN A 48 10.67 -28.99 -8.67
CA GLN A 48 9.89 -30.17 -8.24
C GLN A 48 8.39 -29.85 -8.15
N GLN A 49 8.03 -28.69 -7.58
CA GLN A 49 6.63 -28.26 -7.47
C GLN A 49 5.97 -28.08 -8.84
N VAL A 50 6.66 -27.41 -9.78
CA VAL A 50 6.15 -27.20 -11.14
C VAL A 50 6.07 -28.53 -11.89
N GLY A 51 7.07 -29.40 -11.76
CA GLY A 51 7.06 -30.73 -12.35
C GLY A 51 5.83 -31.53 -11.93
N TYR A 52 5.56 -31.60 -10.63
CA TYR A 52 4.37 -32.25 -10.08
C TYR A 52 3.07 -31.61 -10.59
N LEU A 53 2.93 -30.29 -10.52
CA LEU A 53 1.70 -29.60 -10.92
C LEU A 53 1.42 -29.70 -12.42
N ALA A 54 2.45 -29.80 -13.25
CA ALA A 54 2.30 -29.91 -14.70
C ALA A 54 1.60 -31.20 -15.14
N GLU A 55 1.57 -32.25 -14.28
CA GLU A 55 0.85 -33.50 -14.55
C GLU A 55 -0.67 -33.35 -14.41
N PHE A 56 -1.13 -32.36 -13.63
CA PHE A 56 -2.55 -32.20 -13.28
C PHE A 56 -3.21 -30.97 -13.92
N LEU A 57 -2.42 -29.99 -14.35
CA LEU A 57 -2.92 -28.74 -14.90
C LEU A 57 -2.92 -28.77 -16.43
N ASP A 58 -3.96 -28.18 -17.03
CA ASP A 58 -4.12 -28.00 -18.47
C ASP A 58 -3.21 -26.89 -19.08
N ARG A 59 -2.35 -26.32 -18.24
CA ARG A 59 -1.51 -25.17 -18.56
C ARG A 59 -0.22 -25.18 -17.75
N LYS A 60 0.77 -24.42 -18.20
CA LYS A 60 2.04 -24.24 -17.47
C LYS A 60 1.74 -23.71 -16.05
N PRO A 61 2.10 -24.46 -14.98
CA PRO A 61 1.89 -24.00 -13.62
C PRO A 61 2.58 -22.65 -13.37
N ILE A 62 1.97 -21.82 -12.53
CA ILE A 62 2.57 -20.58 -12.01
C ILE A 62 2.63 -20.65 -10.49
N VAL A 63 3.79 -20.34 -9.93
CA VAL A 63 3.98 -20.22 -8.47
C VAL A 63 4.14 -18.75 -8.14
N VAL A 64 3.22 -18.20 -7.35
CA VAL A 64 3.28 -16.83 -6.86
C VAL A 64 3.73 -16.87 -5.41
N SER A 65 4.85 -16.20 -5.11
CA SER A 65 5.44 -16.16 -3.76
C SER A 65 5.60 -14.69 -3.32
N PRO A 66 4.54 -14.08 -2.75
CA PRO A 66 4.59 -12.71 -2.29
C PRO A 66 5.32 -12.62 -0.94
N TYR A 67 6.12 -11.57 -0.77
CA TYR A 67 6.87 -11.26 0.45
C TYR A 67 6.91 -9.74 0.64
N ASP A 68 6.97 -9.28 1.89
CA ASP A 68 7.24 -7.87 2.17
C ASP A 68 8.64 -7.50 1.68
N ALA A 69 8.76 -6.35 1.01
CA ALA A 69 10.03 -5.94 0.40
C ALA A 69 11.14 -5.77 1.45
N GLU A 70 10.79 -5.29 2.64
CA GLU A 70 11.74 -5.11 3.75
C GLU A 70 12.28 -6.45 4.31
N LEU A 71 11.68 -7.58 3.96
CA LEU A 71 12.29 -8.87 4.24
C LEU A 71 13.70 -8.93 3.66
N PHE A 72 13.88 -8.44 2.43
CA PHE A 72 15.14 -8.53 1.70
C PHE A 72 16.02 -7.30 1.94
N GLY A 73 16.92 -7.40 2.90
CA GLY A 73 17.98 -6.41 3.18
C GLY A 73 17.82 -5.74 4.54
N HIS A 74 16.59 -5.59 5.03
CA HIS A 74 16.32 -5.01 6.35
C HIS A 74 16.20 -6.08 7.44
N TRP A 75 15.25 -7.01 7.29
CA TRP A 75 15.05 -8.12 8.24
C TRP A 75 16.03 -9.26 7.99
N TRP A 76 16.20 -9.64 6.73
CA TRP A 76 17.20 -10.60 6.29
C TRP A 76 18.25 -9.87 5.44
N PHE A 77 19.41 -9.62 6.03
CA PHE A 77 20.45 -8.78 5.45
C PHE A 77 20.93 -9.26 4.07
N GLU A 78 21.13 -10.57 3.91
CA GLU A 78 21.59 -11.18 2.65
C GLU A 78 20.45 -11.44 1.65
N GLY A 79 19.22 -11.01 1.96
CA GLY A 79 18.07 -11.20 1.10
C GLY A 79 18.23 -10.67 -0.34
N PRO A 80 18.82 -9.49 -0.58
CA PRO A 80 19.09 -8.99 -1.94
C PRO A 80 20.08 -9.87 -2.70
N ASP A 81 21.14 -10.35 -2.04
CA ASP A 81 22.10 -11.28 -2.64
C ASP A 81 21.44 -12.61 -2.97
N TRP A 82 20.58 -13.12 -2.08
CA TRP A 82 19.78 -14.32 -2.35
C TRP A 82 18.87 -14.15 -3.56
N LEU A 83 18.18 -13.00 -3.72
CA LEU A 83 17.37 -12.71 -4.91
C LEU A 83 18.22 -12.68 -6.17
N ASN A 84 19.38 -12.03 -6.14
CA ASN A 84 20.33 -11.99 -7.25
C ASN A 84 20.78 -13.41 -7.64
N TYR A 85 21.17 -14.25 -6.68
CA TYR A 85 21.53 -15.63 -6.94
C TYR A 85 20.36 -16.43 -7.49
N LEU A 86 19.16 -16.32 -6.91
CA LEU A 86 17.98 -17.05 -7.35
C LEU A 86 17.64 -16.73 -8.81
N ILE A 87 17.64 -15.44 -9.17
CA ILE A 87 17.34 -15.00 -10.53
C ILE A 87 18.38 -15.57 -11.52
N ARG A 88 19.68 -15.46 -11.21
CA ARG A 88 20.75 -15.97 -12.07
C ARG A 88 20.70 -17.48 -12.23
N LYS A 89 20.57 -18.21 -11.12
CA LYS A 89 20.47 -19.68 -11.13
C LYS A 89 19.25 -20.15 -11.92
N THR A 90 18.11 -19.51 -11.71
CA THR A 90 16.90 -19.79 -12.48
C THR A 90 17.11 -19.54 -13.98
N ALA A 91 17.88 -18.53 -14.36
CA ALA A 91 18.13 -18.23 -15.77
C ALA A 91 19.15 -19.17 -16.45
N TYR A 92 20.16 -19.67 -15.72
CA TYR A 92 21.33 -20.33 -16.32
C TYR A 92 21.55 -21.78 -15.91
N ASP A 93 21.14 -22.19 -14.70
CA ASP A 93 21.51 -23.50 -14.13
C ASP A 93 20.48 -24.60 -14.45
N GLN A 94 19.32 -24.26 -15.05
CA GLN A 94 18.23 -25.19 -15.33
C GLN A 94 17.36 -24.74 -16.54
N LYS A 95 16.42 -25.58 -16.99
CA LYS A 95 15.52 -25.30 -18.15
C LYS A 95 14.04 -25.60 -17.91
N ASN A 96 13.67 -26.04 -16.72
CA ASN A 96 12.33 -26.51 -16.34
C ASN A 96 11.38 -25.37 -15.94
N ILE A 97 11.88 -24.33 -15.27
CA ILE A 97 11.09 -23.18 -14.82
C ILE A 97 11.62 -21.86 -15.41
N LYS A 98 10.77 -20.82 -15.40
CA LYS A 98 11.16 -19.47 -15.81
C LYS A 98 10.49 -18.42 -14.93
N LEU A 99 11.18 -17.30 -14.71
CA LEU A 99 10.57 -16.11 -14.11
C LEU A 99 9.66 -15.44 -15.14
N ILE A 100 8.52 -14.95 -14.68
CA ILE A 100 7.53 -14.27 -15.51
C ILE A 100 6.78 -13.24 -14.68
N THR A 101 6.35 -12.15 -15.30
CA THR A 101 5.45 -11.18 -14.66
C THR A 101 4.01 -11.71 -14.69
N PRO A 102 3.13 -11.33 -13.74
CA PRO A 102 1.72 -11.71 -13.81
C PRO A 102 1.05 -11.29 -15.13
N GLY A 103 1.35 -10.09 -15.61
CA GLY A 103 0.82 -9.56 -16.87
C GLY A 103 1.24 -10.39 -18.08
N ASP A 104 2.50 -10.81 -18.17
CA ASP A 104 2.95 -11.64 -19.29
C ASP A 104 2.41 -13.06 -19.22
N TYR A 105 2.21 -13.62 -18.02
CA TYR A 105 1.54 -14.91 -17.89
C TYR A 105 0.08 -14.86 -18.36
N LEU A 106 -0.64 -13.79 -18.03
CA LEU A 106 -2.02 -13.58 -18.51
C LEU A 106 -2.10 -13.44 -20.03
N LYS A 107 -1.08 -12.89 -20.69
CA LYS A 107 -1.00 -12.85 -22.17
C LYS A 107 -0.82 -14.24 -22.79
N LEU A 108 -0.10 -15.15 -22.12
CA LEU A 108 0.05 -16.53 -22.59
C LEU A 108 -1.28 -17.30 -22.55
N TYR A 109 -2.16 -16.94 -21.63
CA TYR A 109 -3.42 -17.63 -21.38
C TYR A 109 -4.55 -16.61 -21.12
N PRO A 110 -5.12 -16.04 -22.18
CA PRO A 110 -6.12 -14.97 -22.06
C PRO A 110 -7.45 -15.46 -21.49
N LYS A 111 -7.74 -16.77 -21.58
CA LYS A 111 -8.94 -17.39 -21.00
C LYS A 111 -8.60 -17.97 -19.63
N ASN A 112 -9.28 -17.48 -18.60
CA ASN A 112 -9.09 -17.92 -17.22
C ASN A 112 -10.42 -18.37 -16.64
N GLN A 113 -10.38 -19.24 -15.63
CA GLN A 113 -11.56 -19.65 -14.89
C GLN A 113 -12.17 -18.42 -14.20
N VAL A 114 -13.48 -18.26 -14.34
CA VAL A 114 -14.24 -17.27 -13.57
C VAL A 114 -14.42 -17.82 -12.16
N ALA A 115 -14.01 -17.03 -11.17
CA ALA A 115 -14.15 -17.37 -9.76
C ALA A 115 -14.61 -16.13 -8.99
N VAL A 116 -15.32 -16.36 -7.88
CA VAL A 116 -15.66 -15.33 -6.91
C VAL A 116 -14.85 -15.66 -5.64
N PRO A 117 -13.78 -14.91 -5.35
CA PRO A 117 -13.02 -15.11 -4.12
C PRO A 117 -13.92 -14.84 -2.90
N SER A 118 -13.75 -15.65 -1.86
CA SER A 118 -14.31 -15.33 -0.55
C SER A 118 -13.60 -14.13 0.06
N GLU A 119 -14.31 -13.39 0.89
CA GLU A 119 -13.74 -12.35 1.74
C GLU A 119 -12.58 -12.95 2.58
N SER A 120 -11.40 -12.37 2.40
CA SER A 120 -10.16 -12.85 3.01
C SER A 120 -9.06 -11.78 2.98
N SER A 121 -8.02 -12.01 3.76
CA SER A 121 -6.76 -11.28 3.71
C SER A 121 -5.58 -12.26 3.82
N TRP A 122 -4.36 -11.78 3.64
CA TRP A 122 -3.14 -12.52 3.97
C TRP A 122 -2.65 -12.29 5.41
N GLY A 123 -3.46 -11.63 6.24
CA GLY A 123 -3.14 -11.33 7.63
C GLY A 123 -3.39 -12.52 8.57
N TYR A 124 -3.36 -12.25 9.88
CA TYR A 124 -3.64 -13.26 10.91
C TYR A 124 -4.97 -13.96 10.64
N LYS A 125 -4.95 -15.31 10.62
CA LYS A 125 -6.08 -16.21 10.33
C LYS A 125 -6.79 -16.01 8.98
N GLY A 126 -6.30 -15.12 8.13
CA GLY A 126 -6.80 -14.95 6.76
C GLY A 126 -8.04 -14.06 6.62
N PHE A 127 -8.41 -13.26 7.64
CA PHE A 127 -9.59 -12.37 7.61
C PHE A 127 -9.23 -10.95 8.10
N HIS A 128 -10.16 -10.24 8.75
CA HIS A 128 -10.00 -8.83 9.13
C HIS A 128 -9.49 -8.61 10.55
N GLU A 129 -9.23 -9.65 11.33
CA GLU A 129 -8.92 -9.57 12.77
C GLU A 129 -7.66 -8.76 13.10
N VAL A 130 -6.81 -8.50 12.10
CA VAL A 130 -5.68 -7.59 12.25
C VAL A 130 -6.13 -6.14 12.30
N TRP A 131 -7.15 -5.78 11.52
CA TRP A 131 -7.61 -4.39 11.34
C TRP A 131 -8.92 -4.09 12.03
N LEU A 132 -9.73 -5.09 12.39
CA LEU A 132 -11.03 -4.90 13.03
C LEU A 132 -11.15 -5.79 14.26
N GLU A 133 -10.72 -5.26 15.40
CA GLU A 133 -10.85 -5.86 16.72
C GLU A 133 -10.73 -4.81 17.83
N GLY A 134 -10.94 -5.19 19.10
CA GLY A 134 -11.04 -4.25 20.22
C GLY A 134 -9.90 -3.24 20.41
N SER A 135 -8.67 -3.50 19.95
CA SER A 135 -7.59 -2.51 20.04
C SER A 135 -7.69 -1.34 19.03
N ASN A 136 -8.42 -1.53 17.93
CA ASN A 136 -8.48 -0.58 16.82
C ASN A 136 -9.89 -0.27 16.30
N ASP A 137 -10.93 -0.99 16.73
CA ASP A 137 -12.31 -0.83 16.27
C ASP A 137 -12.87 0.59 16.42
N TRP A 138 -12.43 1.33 17.43
CA TRP A 138 -12.87 2.69 17.75
C TRP A 138 -12.59 3.69 16.61
N ILE A 139 -11.63 3.42 15.72
CA ILE A 139 -11.28 4.35 14.63
C ILE A 139 -12.40 4.44 13.59
N TYR A 140 -13.12 3.34 13.34
CA TYR A 140 -13.96 3.21 12.14
C TYR A 140 -15.17 4.14 12.14
N ARG A 141 -15.79 4.38 13.30
CA ARG A 141 -16.89 5.36 13.39
C ARG A 141 -16.45 6.76 12.96
N HIS A 142 -15.20 7.13 13.27
CA HIS A 142 -14.64 8.44 12.92
C HIS A 142 -14.23 8.48 11.45
N LEU A 143 -13.64 7.41 10.93
CA LEU A 143 -13.28 7.30 9.51
C LEU A 143 -14.53 7.32 8.61
N HIS A 144 -15.60 6.63 8.99
CA HIS A 144 -16.86 6.64 8.24
C HIS A 144 -17.50 8.04 8.24
N GLN A 145 -17.50 8.73 9.39
CA GLN A 145 -18.02 10.10 9.46
C GLN A 145 -17.19 11.07 8.60
N ALA A 146 -15.86 10.95 8.63
CA ALA A 146 -14.98 11.78 7.81
C ALA A 146 -15.18 11.51 6.30
N ALA A 147 -15.32 10.24 5.89
CA ALA A 147 -15.60 9.88 4.50
C ALA A 147 -16.95 10.44 4.00
N ALA A 148 -17.99 10.39 4.83
CA ALA A 148 -19.29 10.99 4.50
C ALA A 148 -19.17 12.51 4.32
N ARG A 149 -18.46 13.19 5.23
CA ARG A 149 -18.18 14.64 5.14
C ARG A 149 -17.34 15.01 3.92
N MET A 150 -16.37 14.18 3.53
CA MET A 150 -15.57 14.42 2.33
C MET A 150 -16.43 14.32 1.06
N THR A 151 -17.35 13.35 1.03
CA THR A 151 -18.33 13.22 -0.06
C THR A 151 -19.25 14.45 -0.13
N GLU A 152 -19.73 14.95 1.02
CA GLU A 152 -20.50 16.19 1.10
C GLU A 152 -19.70 17.39 0.55
N LEU A 153 -18.47 17.61 1.04
CA LEU A 153 -17.60 18.69 0.59
C LEU A 153 -17.36 18.66 -0.92
N ALA A 154 -17.06 17.48 -1.47
CA ALA A 154 -16.85 17.32 -2.90
C ALA A 154 -18.12 17.68 -3.66
N ASN A 155 -19.25 17.11 -3.27
CA ASN A 155 -20.54 17.34 -3.92
C ASN A 155 -21.00 18.80 -3.91
N ASP A 156 -20.80 19.53 -2.81
CA ASP A 156 -21.26 20.90 -2.65
C ASP A 156 -20.38 21.92 -3.38
N HIS A 157 -19.17 21.54 -3.77
CA HIS A 157 -18.23 22.42 -4.46
C HIS A 157 -17.72 21.78 -5.76
N PRO A 158 -18.55 21.58 -6.82
CA PRO A 158 -18.12 20.87 -8.04
C PRO A 158 -17.14 21.65 -8.94
N GLY A 159 -16.83 22.90 -8.61
CA GLY A 159 -15.96 23.76 -9.41
C GLY A 159 -15.17 24.73 -8.55
N ALA A 160 -14.72 24.28 -7.38
CA ALA A 160 -13.88 25.10 -6.51
C ALA A 160 -12.58 25.48 -7.22
N ASP A 161 -12.11 26.69 -6.96
CA ASP A 161 -10.83 27.20 -7.41
C ASP A 161 -10.05 27.82 -6.23
N GLY A 162 -8.84 28.31 -6.53
CA GLY A 162 -7.99 29.03 -5.58
C GLY A 162 -7.83 28.34 -4.22
N GLN A 163 -8.03 29.10 -3.15
CA GLN A 163 -7.87 28.64 -1.77
C GLN A 163 -8.86 27.54 -1.39
N LEU A 164 -10.09 27.58 -1.90
CA LEU A 164 -11.09 26.57 -1.60
C LEU A 164 -10.70 25.21 -2.19
N ARG A 165 -10.23 25.18 -3.44
CA ARG A 165 -9.72 23.93 -4.06
C ARG A 165 -8.54 23.36 -3.29
N ARG A 166 -7.61 24.21 -2.86
CA ARG A 166 -6.47 23.82 -2.00
C ARG A 166 -6.95 23.13 -0.72
N ALA A 167 -7.88 23.76 0.00
CA ALA A 167 -8.44 23.22 1.23
C ALA A 167 -9.16 21.88 1.00
N LEU A 168 -9.97 21.76 -0.05
CA LEU A 168 -10.66 20.51 -0.40
C LEU A 168 -9.68 19.38 -0.75
N ASN A 169 -8.61 19.68 -1.50
CA ASN A 169 -7.55 18.73 -1.79
C ASN A 169 -6.80 18.31 -0.53
N GLN A 170 -6.52 19.25 0.37
CA GLN A 170 -5.88 18.91 1.65
C GLN A 170 -6.80 18.06 2.54
N ALA A 171 -8.11 18.33 2.58
CA ALA A 171 -9.07 17.48 3.27
C ALA A 171 -9.05 16.04 2.71
N ALA A 172 -8.98 15.89 1.39
CA ALA A 172 -8.84 14.58 0.76
C ALA A 172 -7.55 13.85 1.20
N ARG A 173 -6.42 14.55 1.33
CA ARG A 173 -5.16 13.97 1.85
C ARG A 173 -5.27 13.56 3.30
N GLU A 174 -5.81 14.42 4.17
CA GLU A 174 -5.98 14.10 5.59
C GLU A 174 -6.89 12.87 5.78
N LEU A 175 -7.95 12.74 4.98
CA LEU A 175 -8.79 11.54 4.99
C LEU A 175 -8.00 10.29 4.57
N LEU A 176 -7.27 10.34 3.46
CA LEU A 176 -6.46 9.21 2.99
C LEU A 176 -5.40 8.80 4.02
N LEU A 177 -4.70 9.77 4.61
CA LEU A 177 -3.70 9.54 5.65
C LEU A 177 -4.35 8.93 6.90
N ALA A 178 -5.53 9.40 7.31
CA ALA A 178 -6.28 8.81 8.42
C ALA A 178 -6.73 7.36 8.13
N GLN A 179 -6.99 7.03 6.86
CA GLN A 179 -7.47 5.72 6.41
C GLN A 179 -6.35 4.68 6.18
N SER A 180 -5.08 5.02 6.41
CA SER A 180 -4.01 4.02 6.28
C SER A 180 -4.26 2.82 7.22
N SER A 181 -4.24 1.62 6.64
CA SER A 181 -4.38 0.36 7.39
C SER A 181 -3.21 0.11 8.36
N ASP A 182 -2.08 0.78 8.15
CA ASP A 182 -0.91 0.69 9.02
C ASP A 182 -1.25 1.11 10.46
N TRP A 183 -2.15 2.06 10.65
CA TRP A 183 -2.51 2.52 11.99
C TRP A 183 -3.17 1.40 12.80
N ALA A 184 -4.17 0.73 12.23
CA ALA A 184 -4.83 -0.39 12.87
C ALA A 184 -3.88 -1.59 13.05
N PHE A 185 -2.98 -1.82 12.08
CA PHE A 185 -1.95 -2.86 12.17
C PHE A 185 -0.95 -2.61 13.31
N ILE A 186 -0.45 -1.38 13.46
CA ILE A 186 0.48 -1.00 14.53
C ILE A 186 -0.21 -1.08 15.89
N MET A 187 -1.49 -0.67 15.98
CA MET A 187 -2.29 -0.85 17.20
C MET A 187 -2.41 -2.33 17.58
N LYS A 188 -2.70 -3.19 16.60
CA LYS A 188 -2.83 -4.64 16.80
C LYS A 188 -1.53 -5.32 17.23
N THR A 189 -0.42 -4.97 16.59
CA THR A 189 0.88 -5.60 16.84
C THR A 189 1.56 -5.09 18.10
N GLY A 190 1.08 -3.99 18.69
CA GLY A 190 1.59 -3.46 19.95
C GLY A 190 2.97 -2.83 19.85
N THR A 191 3.44 -2.48 18.65
CA THR A 191 4.81 -1.98 18.43
C THR A 191 4.96 -0.51 18.83
N MET A 192 4.33 0.40 18.09
CA MET A 192 4.34 1.85 18.33
C MET A 192 2.91 2.39 18.50
N THR A 193 2.10 1.72 19.33
CA THR A 193 0.65 2.00 19.48
C THR A 193 0.33 3.46 19.75
N ALA A 194 1.05 4.11 20.67
CA ALA A 194 0.81 5.52 20.99
C ALA A 194 1.02 6.45 19.78
N TYR A 195 2.01 6.13 18.93
CA TYR A 195 2.25 6.86 17.69
C TYR A 195 1.09 6.66 16.69
N ALA A 196 0.64 5.43 16.47
CA ALA A 196 -0.48 5.14 15.56
C ALA A 196 -1.79 5.82 16.00
N ILE A 197 -2.10 5.77 17.29
CA ILE A 197 -3.28 6.47 17.86
C ILE A 197 -3.19 7.96 17.61
N ARG A 198 -2.02 8.55 17.88
CA ARG A 198 -1.78 9.98 17.66
C ARG A 198 -1.93 10.34 16.18
N ARG A 199 -1.29 9.61 15.27
CA ARG A 199 -1.40 9.87 13.81
C ARG A 199 -2.84 9.82 13.32
N THR A 200 -3.59 8.81 13.72
CA THR A 200 -5.01 8.68 13.36
C THR A 200 -5.82 9.89 13.83
N LYS A 201 -5.63 10.30 15.10
CA LYS A 201 -6.33 11.46 15.67
C LYS A 201 -5.91 12.77 15.04
N ASP A 202 -4.62 12.98 14.79
CA ASP A 202 -4.09 14.21 14.21
C ASP A 202 -4.65 14.43 12.79
N HIS A 203 -4.67 13.40 11.94
CA HIS A 203 -5.25 13.49 10.60
C HIS A 203 -6.78 13.72 10.62
N LEU A 204 -7.51 12.98 11.47
CA LEU A 204 -8.96 13.21 11.64
C LEU A 204 -9.29 14.60 12.17
N HIS A 205 -8.46 15.13 13.08
CA HIS A 205 -8.63 16.47 13.62
C HIS A 205 -8.39 17.53 12.55
N ARG A 206 -7.28 17.44 11.80
CA ARG A 206 -7.00 18.36 10.68
C ARG A 206 -8.10 18.32 9.63
N PHE A 207 -8.52 17.12 9.21
CA PHE A 207 -9.66 16.95 8.32
C PHE A 207 -10.90 17.70 8.83
N THR A 208 -11.23 17.52 10.11
CA THR A 208 -12.39 18.15 10.73
C THR A 208 -12.24 19.68 10.76
N CYS A 209 -11.07 20.20 11.12
CA CYS A 209 -10.81 21.64 11.11
C CYS A 209 -10.96 22.26 9.71
N ILE A 210 -10.46 21.59 8.67
CA ILE A 210 -10.65 22.03 7.28
C ILE A 210 -12.14 22.02 6.92
N TYR A 211 -12.84 20.93 7.23
CA TYR A 211 -14.27 20.79 6.97
C TYR A 211 -15.06 21.94 7.60
N GLU A 212 -14.89 22.18 8.91
CA GLU A 212 -15.61 23.25 9.61
C GLU A 212 -15.22 24.65 9.08
N SER A 213 -13.94 24.87 8.70
CA SER A 213 -13.47 26.12 8.10
C SER A 213 -14.14 26.39 6.75
N ILE A 214 -14.29 25.37 5.91
CA ILE A 214 -15.01 25.47 4.63
C ILE A 214 -16.50 25.76 4.89
N LYS A 215 -17.15 25.04 5.81
CA LYS A 215 -18.58 25.26 6.13
C LYS A 215 -18.84 26.64 6.73
N ALA A 216 -17.88 27.19 7.47
CA ALA A 216 -17.95 28.55 8.02
C ALA A 216 -17.60 29.65 6.98
N GLY A 217 -17.10 29.28 5.80
CA GLY A 217 -16.68 30.23 4.76
C GLY A 217 -15.41 31.01 5.12
N HIS A 218 -14.59 30.53 6.06
CA HIS A 218 -13.37 31.18 6.51
C HIS A 218 -12.23 30.18 6.60
N ILE A 219 -11.29 30.25 5.65
CA ILE A 219 -10.11 29.40 5.57
C ILE A 219 -8.87 30.23 5.94
N ASP A 220 -8.15 29.82 6.99
CA ASP A 220 -6.86 30.40 7.35
C ASP A 220 -5.78 29.90 6.39
N ASP A 221 -5.26 30.80 5.55
CA ASP A 221 -4.24 30.47 4.54
C ASP A 221 -2.90 30.05 5.15
N GLY A 222 -2.52 30.64 6.30
CA GLY A 222 -1.27 30.34 6.98
C GLY A 222 -1.30 28.94 7.58
N TRP A 223 -2.42 28.60 8.24
CA TRP A 223 -2.63 27.26 8.77
C TRP A 223 -2.75 26.22 7.65
N LEU A 224 -3.50 26.51 6.57
CA LEU A 224 -3.62 25.61 5.42
C LEU A 224 -2.26 25.33 4.78
N SER A 225 -1.42 26.34 4.62
CA SER A 225 -0.08 26.18 4.04
C SER A 225 0.86 25.34 4.92
N ASP A 226 0.74 25.46 6.25
CA ASP A 226 1.51 24.64 7.20
C ASP A 226 1.14 23.15 7.12
N ILE A 227 -0.16 22.84 7.03
CA ILE A 227 -0.59 21.44 6.88
C ILE A 227 -0.29 20.88 5.48
N GLU A 228 -0.41 21.68 4.42
CA GLU A 228 0.00 21.28 3.06
C GLU A 228 1.50 20.98 2.99
N TYR A 229 2.33 21.70 3.76
CA TYR A 229 3.76 21.42 3.85
C TYR A 229 4.05 20.12 4.60
N LYS A 230 3.36 19.86 5.72
CA LYS A 230 3.55 18.67 6.56
C LYS A 230 3.03 17.39 5.91
N ASP A 231 1.84 17.47 5.31
CA ASP A 231 1.05 16.35 4.81
C ASP A 231 0.87 16.50 3.28
N ASN A 232 1.99 16.49 2.57
CA ASN A 232 2.13 16.83 1.15
C ASN A 232 2.00 15.63 0.18
N LEU A 233 1.50 14.48 0.66
CA LEU A 233 1.34 13.29 -0.17
C LEU A 233 0.29 13.52 -1.27
N PHE A 234 0.54 13.05 -2.49
CA PHE A 234 -0.32 13.26 -3.66
C PHE A 234 -0.52 14.76 -3.96
N PRO A 235 0.51 15.45 -4.49
CA PRO A 235 0.42 16.88 -4.80
C PRO A 235 -0.72 17.19 -5.79
N ASP A 236 -0.98 16.26 -6.71
CA ASP A 236 -2.00 16.40 -7.77
C ASP A 236 -3.34 15.74 -7.41
N ILE A 237 -3.59 15.42 -6.14
CA ILE A 237 -4.90 14.88 -5.73
C ILE A 237 -6.01 15.84 -6.15
N ASP A 238 -7.09 15.27 -6.66
CA ASP A 238 -8.30 16.01 -7.00
C ASP A 238 -9.43 15.53 -6.09
N TYR A 239 -9.94 16.41 -5.22
CA TYR A 239 -11.02 16.09 -4.30
C TYR A 239 -12.30 15.61 -5.00
N THR A 240 -12.47 15.90 -6.30
CA THR A 240 -13.64 15.50 -7.09
C THR A 240 -13.78 13.98 -7.25
N ILE A 241 -12.74 13.19 -6.95
CA ILE A 241 -12.85 11.72 -6.88
C ILE A 241 -13.88 11.26 -5.85
N TYR A 242 -14.20 12.09 -4.86
CA TYR A 242 -15.21 11.82 -3.82
C TYR A 242 -16.62 12.25 -4.24
N HIS A 243 -16.84 12.71 -5.47
CA HIS A 243 -18.19 12.97 -5.95
C HIS A 243 -19.04 11.70 -5.92
N SER A 244 -20.20 11.79 -5.28
CA SER A 244 -21.16 10.70 -5.34
C SER A 244 -21.70 10.55 -6.77
N PRO A 245 -21.75 9.34 -7.34
CA PRO A 245 -22.24 9.12 -8.70
C PRO A 245 -23.69 9.59 -8.92
N TRP A 246 -24.46 9.74 -7.84
CA TRP A 246 -25.85 10.19 -7.87
C TRP A 246 -26.05 11.66 -8.27
N ARG A 247 -25.07 12.56 -8.07
CA ARG A 247 -25.20 13.97 -8.52
C ARG A 247 -24.83 14.17 -9.99
N SER A 248 -23.94 13.35 -10.55
CA SER A 248 -23.53 13.45 -11.96
C SER A 248 -24.67 13.14 -12.95
N ALA A 249 -25.69 12.39 -12.51
CA ALA A 249 -26.87 12.08 -13.32
C ALA A 249 -27.91 13.23 -13.37
N ASN A 250 -27.84 14.22 -12.47
CA ASN A 250 -28.84 15.29 -12.33
C ASN A 250 -28.28 16.70 -12.63
N GLN A 251 -27.07 16.83 -13.16
CA GLN A 251 -26.62 18.10 -13.73
C GLN A 251 -27.23 18.26 -15.13
N PRO A 252 -27.88 19.39 -15.45
CA PRO A 252 -28.32 19.64 -16.82
C PRO A 252 -27.09 19.63 -17.73
N GLN A 253 -27.04 18.67 -18.65
CA GLN A 253 -26.04 18.65 -19.71
C GLN A 253 -26.06 20.02 -20.41
N LYS A 254 -24.94 20.74 -20.37
CA LYS A 254 -24.75 21.93 -21.20
C LYS A 254 -24.99 21.48 -22.65
N ALA A 255 -26.01 22.06 -23.28
CA ALA A 255 -26.37 21.75 -24.66
C ALA A 255 -25.15 21.94 -25.57
N VAL A 256 -24.65 20.84 -26.12
CA VAL A 256 -23.71 20.88 -27.23
C VAL A 256 -24.52 21.30 -28.45
N THR A 257 -24.46 22.58 -28.80
CA THR A 257 -24.98 23.08 -30.08
C THR A 257 -24.18 22.45 -31.22
N CYS A 258 -24.74 21.41 -31.83
CA CYS A 258 -24.26 20.85 -33.08
C CYS A 258 -24.62 21.84 -34.20
N LYS A 259 -23.63 22.60 -34.68
CA LYS A 259 -23.76 23.31 -35.97
C LYS A 259 -23.85 22.25 -37.06
N LYS A 260 -25.05 22.11 -37.65
CA LYS A 260 -25.24 21.48 -38.96
C LYS A 260 -24.63 22.39 -40.01
N GLU A 261 -23.45 22.07 -40.50
CA GLU A 261 -23.04 22.50 -41.85
C GLU A 261 -23.63 21.51 -42.84
N LEU A 262 -24.71 21.95 -43.49
CA LEU A 262 -25.28 21.34 -44.68
C LEU A 262 -24.34 21.66 -45.84
N GLY A 263 -23.61 20.66 -46.33
CA GLY A 263 -22.98 20.72 -47.64
C GLY A 263 -24.04 20.61 -48.73
N ALA A 264 -24.09 21.61 -49.61
CA ALA A 264 -24.78 21.54 -50.89
C ALA A 264 -23.93 22.27 -51.93
N PHE A 265 -23.43 21.49 -52.90
CA PHE A 265 -22.74 21.82 -54.16
C PHE A 265 -21.35 22.44 -54.08
#